data_AF-A0A9Y3RZV6-F1
#
_entry.id   AF-A0A9Y3RZV6-F1
#
_cell.length_a   1.000
_cell.length_b   1.000
_cell.length_c   1.000
_cell.angle_alpha   90.00
_cell.angle_beta   90.00
_cell.angle_gamma   90.00
#
_symmetry.space_group_name_H-M   'P 1'
#
loop_
_entity.id
_entity.type
_entity.pdbx_description
1 polymer ?
#
loop_
_entity_poly.entity_id
_entity_poly.type
_entity_poly.pdbx_seq_one_letter_code
_entity_poly.pdbx_strand_id
1 'polypeptide(L)'
;MARETLAEESVISYKSSTDIQVAGMLVYYILSGGHHPFGKSFECEFNIHRGKYSLDHVQDVVAKDLIEWMINKEPKYRPKVEECLKHPFFWTSEKKTEYLRKIGNRDDVANYRKAEQELIDSLEKCAVDGSFKQWKNKFEQELVQKLEGKKPYTENTLGLLRFIRNLHEH
;
A
#
# COMPACT_ATOMS: atom_id res chain seq x y z
N MET A 1 14.08 9.30 -18.10
CA MET A 1 15.24 8.40 -17.92
C MET A 1 15.38 8.08 -16.44
N ALA A 2 15.95 6.94 -16.06
CA ALA A 2 16.19 6.61 -14.65
C ALA A 2 17.35 7.47 -14.08
N ARG A 3 17.48 7.51 -12.76
CA ARG A 3 18.50 8.33 -12.06
C ARG A 3 19.91 7.96 -12.49
N GLU A 4 20.24 6.67 -12.45
CA GLU A 4 21.59 6.18 -12.73
C GLU A 4 22.03 6.50 -14.17
N THR A 5 21.10 6.58 -15.11
CA THR A 5 21.41 6.96 -16.51
C THR A 5 21.74 8.44 -16.69
N LEU A 6 21.57 9.27 -15.66
CA LEU A 6 21.89 10.71 -15.66
C LEU A 6 23.30 11.02 -15.10
N ALA A 7 24.00 10.04 -14.52
CA ALA A 7 25.34 10.25 -13.96
C ALA A 7 26.40 9.92 -15.03
N GLU A 8 27.14 10.93 -15.49
CA GLU A 8 28.10 10.83 -16.61
C GLU A 8 29.38 9.99 -16.34
N GLU A 9 29.61 9.49 -15.11
CA GLU A 9 30.93 8.95 -14.72
C GLU A 9 31.07 7.42 -14.63
N SER A 10 30.14 6.62 -15.14
CA SER A 10 30.47 5.20 -15.36
C SER A 10 29.66 4.59 -16.48
N VAL A 11 30.26 3.61 -17.18
CA VAL A 11 29.54 2.72 -18.10
C VAL A 11 28.55 1.91 -17.27
N ILE A 12 27.39 2.50 -16.99
CA ILE A 12 26.32 1.84 -16.26
C ILE A 12 25.66 0.93 -17.28
N SER A 13 26.06 -0.34 -17.26
CA SER A 13 25.29 -1.43 -17.88
C SER A 13 23.82 -1.19 -17.54
N TYR A 14 22.94 -1.10 -18.53
CA TYR A 14 21.49 -1.10 -18.32
C TYR A 14 21.14 -2.23 -17.36
N LYS A 15 20.42 -1.92 -16.28
CA LYS A 15 20.00 -2.90 -15.27
C LYS A 15 18.48 -2.93 -15.22
N SER A 16 17.91 -4.08 -14.90
CA SER A 16 16.47 -4.22 -14.70
C SER A 16 15.90 -3.20 -13.70
N SER A 17 16.67 -2.78 -12.70
CA SER A 17 16.28 -1.73 -11.75
C SER A 17 16.03 -0.36 -12.41
N THR A 18 16.71 -0.06 -13.52
CA THR A 18 16.52 1.15 -14.33
C THR A 18 15.15 1.12 -14.99
N ASP A 19 14.80 -0.02 -15.59
CA ASP A 19 13.50 -0.24 -16.22
C ASP A 19 12.36 -0.17 -15.20
N ILE A 20 12.57 -0.67 -13.98
CA ILE A 20 11.57 -0.56 -12.90
C ILE A 20 11.29 0.89 -12.54
N GLN A 21 12.31 1.76 -12.48
CA GLN A 21 12.08 3.17 -12.18
C GLN A 21 11.26 3.84 -13.28
N VAL A 22 11.61 3.59 -14.54
CA VAL A 22 10.88 4.13 -15.70
C VAL A 22 9.46 3.59 -15.77
N ALA A 23 9.26 2.29 -15.51
CA ALA A 23 7.95 1.68 -15.43
C ALA A 23 7.10 2.30 -14.30
N GLY A 24 7.69 2.59 -13.13
CA GLY A 24 7.00 3.28 -12.04
C GLY A 24 6.56 4.68 -12.44
N MET A 25 7.42 5.42 -13.16
CA MET A 25 7.05 6.73 -13.73
C MET A 25 5.90 6.61 -14.74
N LEU A 26 5.90 5.57 -15.58
CA LEU A 26 4.86 5.32 -16.57
C LEU A 26 3.52 4.91 -15.91
N VAL A 27 3.56 4.09 -14.86
CA VAL A 27 2.37 3.72 -14.08
C VAL A 27 1.74 4.98 -13.49
N TYR A 28 2.54 5.87 -12.87
CA TYR A 28 2.02 7.15 -12.40
C TYR A 28 1.45 8.01 -13.54
N TYR A 29 2.15 8.09 -14.67
CA TYR A 29 1.68 8.85 -15.82
C TYR A 29 0.30 8.41 -16.30
N ILE A 30 0.07 7.10 -16.41
CA ILE A 30 -1.22 6.53 -16.80
C ILE A 30 -2.29 6.88 -15.74
N LEU A 31 -2.01 6.61 -14.46
CA LEU A 31 -3.01 6.77 -13.39
C LEU A 31 -3.33 8.23 -13.05
N SER A 32 -2.39 9.15 -13.29
CA SER A 32 -2.54 10.58 -13.05
C SER A 32 -3.14 11.36 -14.23
N GLY A 33 -3.45 10.67 -15.34
CA GLY A 33 -3.95 11.33 -16.56
C GLY A 33 -2.89 12.19 -17.27
N GLY A 34 -1.62 11.80 -17.19
CA GLY A 34 -0.53 12.40 -17.96
C GLY A 34 0.46 13.24 -17.16
N HIS A 35 0.44 13.18 -15.82
CA HIS A 35 1.44 13.85 -14.98
C HIS A 35 2.70 13.00 -14.82
N HIS A 36 3.84 13.64 -14.63
CA HIS A 36 5.09 12.95 -14.35
C HIS A 36 5.42 13.09 -12.86
N PRO A 37 5.85 12.02 -12.15
CA PRO A 37 6.00 12.09 -10.68
C PRO A 37 7.12 13.04 -10.25
N PHE A 38 8.07 13.35 -11.14
CA PHE A 38 9.17 14.28 -10.90
C PHE A 38 8.93 15.70 -11.46
N GLY A 39 7.68 16.05 -11.79
CA GLY A 39 7.32 17.37 -12.34
C GLY A 39 7.57 17.51 -13.84
N LYS A 40 7.49 18.74 -14.36
CA LYS A 40 7.55 19.06 -15.79
C LYS A 40 8.89 19.70 -16.18
N SER A 41 9.24 19.59 -17.47
CA SER A 41 10.32 20.37 -18.11
C SER A 41 11.71 20.16 -17.46
N PHE A 42 12.51 21.23 -17.37
CA PHE A 42 13.92 21.23 -16.94
C PHE A 42 14.17 20.74 -15.51
N GLU A 43 13.18 20.83 -14.61
CA GLU A 43 13.35 20.38 -13.22
C GLU A 43 13.24 18.86 -13.08
N CYS A 44 12.70 18.16 -14.08
CA CYS A 44 12.42 16.73 -14.00
C CYS A 44 13.69 15.91 -13.72
N GLU A 45 14.75 16.13 -14.49
CA GLU A 45 16.02 15.42 -14.31
C GLU A 45 16.68 15.76 -12.97
N PHE A 46 16.61 17.04 -12.56
CA PHE A 46 17.08 17.46 -11.25
C PHE A 46 16.30 16.77 -10.12
N ASN A 47 14.98 16.69 -10.23
CA ASN A 47 14.11 16.03 -9.26
C ASN A 47 14.37 14.52 -9.19
N ILE A 48 14.59 13.85 -10.34
CA ILE A 48 15.02 12.45 -10.40
C ILE A 48 16.37 12.28 -9.68
N HIS A 49 17.32 13.17 -9.95
CA HIS A 49 18.63 13.18 -9.29
C HIS A 49 18.55 13.54 -7.79
N ARG A 50 17.53 14.25 -7.33
CA ARG A 50 17.31 14.49 -5.90
C ARG A 50 16.46 13.41 -5.23
N GLY A 51 15.74 12.60 -6.01
CA GLY A 51 14.70 11.70 -5.51
C GLY A 51 13.47 12.44 -5.01
N LYS A 52 13.20 13.65 -5.51
CA LYS A 52 12.07 14.49 -5.10
C LYS A 52 10.90 14.26 -6.05
N TYR A 53 9.83 13.65 -5.57
CA TYR A 53 8.64 13.36 -6.36
C TYR A 53 7.36 13.86 -5.66
N SER A 54 6.27 13.95 -6.41
CA SER A 54 4.90 14.13 -5.90
C SER A 54 3.98 13.14 -6.61
N LEU A 55 3.11 12.50 -5.83
CA LEU A 55 2.09 11.57 -6.32
C LEU A 55 0.67 12.09 -6.12
N ASP A 56 0.50 13.41 -5.95
CA ASP A 56 -0.75 14.04 -5.49
C ASP A 56 -1.93 13.85 -6.47
N HIS A 57 -1.63 13.54 -7.73
CA HIS A 57 -2.64 13.33 -8.78
C HIS A 57 -3.22 11.90 -8.79
N VAL A 58 -2.76 11.03 -7.89
CA VAL A 58 -3.31 9.67 -7.71
C VAL A 58 -3.93 9.57 -6.32
N GLN A 59 -5.19 9.16 -6.23
CA GLN A 59 -5.87 9.01 -4.94
C GLN A 59 -5.73 7.61 -4.33
N ASP A 60 -5.54 6.60 -5.17
CA ASP A 60 -5.38 5.21 -4.73
C ASP A 60 -4.07 5.04 -3.94
N VAL A 61 -4.19 4.79 -2.64
CA VAL A 61 -3.07 4.58 -1.72
C VAL A 61 -2.27 3.33 -2.04
N VAL A 62 -2.91 2.28 -2.58
CA VAL A 62 -2.24 1.04 -2.97
C VAL A 62 -1.43 1.25 -4.25
N ALA A 63 -1.94 2.09 -5.16
CA ALA A 63 -1.18 2.49 -6.34
C ALA A 63 0.04 3.35 -5.95
N LYS A 64 -0.13 4.30 -5.03
CA LYS A 64 0.95 5.14 -4.51
C LYS A 64 2.07 4.30 -3.90
N ASP A 65 1.73 3.36 -3.01
CA ASP A 65 2.70 2.45 -2.37
C ASP A 65 3.57 1.69 -3.41
N LEU A 66 2.93 1.14 -4.45
CA LEU A 66 3.67 0.49 -5.55
C LEU A 66 4.59 1.47 -6.28
N ILE A 67 4.08 2.64 -6.65
CA ILE A 67 4.83 3.64 -7.42
C ILE A 67 6.05 4.10 -6.62
N GLU A 68 5.89 4.42 -5.33
CA GLU A 68 6.98 4.85 -4.44
C GLU A 68 8.09 3.79 -4.35
N TRP A 69 7.70 2.52 -4.24
CA TRP A 69 8.64 1.41 -4.23
C TRP A 69 9.42 1.30 -5.56
N MET A 70 8.72 1.43 -6.68
CA MET A 70 9.32 1.36 -8.03
C MET A 70 10.23 2.55 -8.35
N ILE A 71 9.84 3.78 -7.98
CA ILE A 71 10.60 5.00 -8.31
C ILE A 71 11.69 5.33 -7.31
N ASN A 72 11.93 4.46 -6.31
CA ASN A 72 12.88 4.69 -5.24
C ASN A 72 14.22 5.20 -5.78
N LYS A 73 14.75 6.22 -5.12
CA LYS A 73 16.01 6.87 -5.49
C LYS A 73 17.15 5.86 -5.62
N GLU A 74 17.24 4.93 -4.68
CA GLU A 74 18.32 3.95 -4.59
C GLU A 74 17.92 2.67 -5.34
N PRO A 75 18.61 2.30 -6.44
CA PRO A 75 18.22 1.14 -7.27
C PRO A 75 18.08 -0.18 -6.52
N LYS A 76 18.88 -0.40 -5.46
CA LYS A 76 18.85 -1.60 -4.63
C LYS A 76 17.57 -1.78 -3.81
N TYR A 77 16.79 -0.71 -3.61
CA TYR A 77 15.52 -0.76 -2.88
C TYR A 77 14.32 -0.86 -3.81
N ARG A 78 14.54 -0.81 -5.14
CA ARG A 78 13.48 -1.02 -6.12
C ARG A 78 13.13 -2.52 -6.21
N PRO A 79 11.85 -2.86 -6.40
CA PRO A 79 11.40 -4.25 -6.56
C PRO A 79 11.90 -4.88 -7.86
N LYS A 80 11.92 -6.20 -7.91
CA LYS A 80 11.94 -6.96 -9.16
C LYS A 80 10.55 -6.97 -9.81
N VAL A 81 10.50 -7.30 -11.11
CA VAL A 81 9.24 -7.37 -11.86
C VAL A 81 8.25 -8.34 -11.21
N GLU A 82 8.71 -9.52 -10.78
CA GLU A 82 7.87 -10.54 -10.16
C GLU A 82 7.32 -10.07 -8.80
N GLU A 83 8.04 -9.18 -8.11
CA GLU A 83 7.61 -8.59 -6.84
C GLU A 83 6.56 -7.50 -7.10
N CYS A 84 6.75 -6.65 -8.12
CA CYS A 84 5.73 -5.71 -8.57
C CYS A 84 4.41 -6.43 -8.88
N LEU A 85 4.45 -7.52 -9.65
CA LEU A 85 3.25 -8.26 -10.04
C LEU A 85 2.56 -8.98 -8.87
N LYS A 86 3.28 -9.20 -7.75
CA LYS A 86 2.70 -9.73 -6.51
C LYS A 86 2.09 -8.64 -5.64
N HIS A 87 2.30 -7.36 -5.94
CA HIS A 87 1.78 -6.24 -5.16
C HIS A 87 0.22 -6.21 -5.14
N PRO A 88 -0.42 -5.80 -4.02
CA PRO A 88 -1.88 -5.72 -3.92
C PRO A 88 -2.57 -4.85 -4.99
N PHE A 89 -1.83 -3.94 -5.62
CA PHE A 89 -2.30 -3.15 -6.77
C PHE A 89 -2.82 -4.05 -7.91
N PHE A 90 -2.14 -5.16 -8.20
CA PHE A 90 -2.51 -6.10 -9.27
C PHE A 90 -3.45 -7.22 -8.81
N TRP A 91 -3.90 -7.22 -7.55
CA TRP A 91 -4.79 -8.27 -7.07
C TRP A 91 -6.21 -8.03 -7.57
N THR A 92 -6.87 -9.12 -7.97
CA THR A 92 -8.31 -9.11 -8.21
C THR A 92 -9.07 -8.88 -6.91
N SER A 93 -10.33 -8.45 -7.02
CA SER A 93 -11.21 -8.26 -5.87
C SER A 93 -11.34 -9.54 -5.05
N GLU A 94 -11.43 -10.70 -5.70
CA GLU A 94 -11.50 -12.01 -5.04
C GLU A 94 -10.25 -12.28 -4.23
N LYS A 95 -9.06 -11.98 -4.79
CA LYS A 95 -7.79 -12.18 -4.07
C LYS A 95 -7.65 -11.23 -2.88
N LYS A 96 -8.11 -9.98 -2.99
CA LYS A 96 -8.14 -9.02 -1.86
C LYS A 96 -9.05 -9.52 -0.74
N THR A 97 -10.26 -9.95 -1.08
CA THR A 97 -11.22 -10.51 -0.11
C THR A 97 -10.66 -11.78 0.54
N GLU A 98 -10.07 -12.69 -0.26
CA GLU A 98 -9.46 -13.91 0.27
C GLU A 98 -8.31 -13.62 1.23
N TYR A 99 -7.49 -12.63 0.91
CA TYR A 99 -6.41 -12.20 1.79
C TYR A 99 -6.96 -11.68 3.13
N LEU A 100 -7.95 -10.79 3.10
CA LEU A 100 -8.59 -10.27 4.32
C LEU A 100 -9.24 -11.38 5.14
N ARG A 101 -9.89 -12.34 4.49
CA ARG A 101 -10.46 -13.54 5.13
C ARG A 101 -9.37 -14.36 5.83
N LYS A 102 -8.26 -14.63 5.15
CA LYS A 102 -7.11 -15.37 5.72
C LYS A 102 -6.51 -14.64 6.92
N ILE A 103 -6.33 -13.33 6.84
CA ILE A 103 -5.84 -12.51 7.95
C ILE A 103 -6.84 -12.54 9.12
N GLY A 104 -8.13 -12.37 8.87
CA GLY A 104 -9.17 -12.45 9.90
C GLY A 104 -9.32 -13.81 10.60
N ASN A 105 -8.73 -14.86 10.01
CA ASN A 105 -8.65 -16.21 10.55
C ASN A 105 -7.33 -16.54 11.24
N ARG A 106 -6.31 -15.67 11.19
CA ARG A 106 -5.09 -15.87 11.98
C ARG A 106 -5.40 -15.82 13.47
N ASP A 107 -4.65 -16.57 14.27
CA ASP A 107 -4.94 -16.74 15.70
C ASP A 107 -4.89 -15.44 16.50
N ASP A 108 -3.99 -14.52 16.14
CA ASP A 108 -3.88 -13.19 16.74
C ASP A 108 -5.14 -12.33 16.49
N VAL A 109 -5.71 -12.40 15.30
CA VAL A 109 -6.96 -11.71 14.94
C VAL A 109 -8.19 -12.45 15.47
N ALA A 110 -8.20 -13.78 15.43
CA ALA A 110 -9.30 -14.58 15.96
C ALA A 110 -9.43 -14.40 17.48
N ASN A 111 -8.30 -14.25 18.17
CA ASN A 111 -8.22 -13.97 19.61
C ASN A 111 -7.95 -12.48 19.90
N TYR A 112 -8.44 -11.56 19.06
CA TYR A 112 -8.20 -10.11 19.14
C TYR A 112 -8.33 -9.45 20.53
N ARG A 113 -9.05 -10.07 21.48
CA ARG A 113 -9.24 -9.58 22.86
C ARG A 113 -8.12 -9.94 23.81
N LYS A 114 -7.35 -10.96 23.44
CA LYS A 114 -6.16 -11.44 24.15
C LYS A 114 -4.89 -11.09 23.38
N ALA A 115 -5.01 -10.33 22.29
CA ALA A 115 -3.87 -9.91 21.50
C ALA A 115 -2.91 -9.08 22.36
N GLU A 116 -1.62 -9.28 22.14
CA GLU A 116 -0.57 -8.54 22.84
C GLU A 116 -0.64 -7.06 22.49
N GLN A 117 -0.43 -6.20 23.48
CA GLN A 117 -0.49 -4.75 23.28
C GLN A 117 0.55 -4.30 22.24
N GLU A 118 1.72 -4.93 22.20
CA GLU A 118 2.78 -4.64 21.22
C GLU A 118 2.32 -4.85 19.77
N LEU A 119 1.52 -5.89 19.52
CA LEU A 119 0.94 -6.14 18.19
C LEU A 119 -0.05 -5.04 17.82
N ILE A 120 -0.93 -4.67 18.76
CA ILE A 120 -1.92 -3.61 18.55
C ILE A 120 -1.20 -2.29 18.24
N ASP A 121 -0.21 -1.92 19.05
CA ASP A 121 0.56 -0.68 18.89
C ASP A 121 1.32 -0.65 17.55
N SER A 122 1.87 -1.79 17.13
CA SER A 122 2.57 -1.91 15.85
C SER A 122 1.61 -1.73 14.67
N LEU A 123 0.43 -2.33 14.72
CA LEU A 123 -0.61 -2.16 13.69
C LEU A 123 -1.15 -0.73 13.65
N GLU A 124 -1.31 -0.07 14.80
CA GLU A 124 -1.74 1.33 14.87
C GLU A 124 -0.68 2.27 14.29
N LYS A 125 0.62 2.00 14.50
CA LYS A 125 1.71 2.78 13.90
C LYS A 125 1.79 2.65 12.37
N CYS A 126 1.38 1.51 11.82
CA CYS A 126 1.37 1.29 10.37
C CYS A 126 0.20 1.95 9.64
N ALA A 127 -0.81 2.45 10.36
CA ALA A 127 -1.97 3.07 9.75
C ALA A 127 -1.66 4.53 9.35
N VAL A 128 -1.50 4.77 8.04
CA VAL A 128 -1.02 6.03 7.44
C VAL A 128 -1.85 7.26 7.85
N ASP A 129 -3.18 7.11 7.98
CA ASP A 129 -4.12 8.21 8.29
C ASP A 129 -4.70 8.13 9.72
N GLY A 130 -4.04 7.38 10.61
CA GLY A 130 -4.48 7.13 11.97
C GLY A 130 -5.08 5.74 12.16
N SER A 131 -5.11 5.29 13.42
CA SER A 131 -5.65 3.98 13.77
C SER A 131 -7.08 3.81 13.25
N PHE A 132 -7.48 2.59 12.90
CA PHE A 132 -8.88 2.21 12.62
C PHE A 132 -9.77 2.27 13.88
N LYS A 133 -9.51 3.20 14.80
CA LYS A 133 -10.39 3.49 15.93
C LYS A 133 -11.73 3.99 15.40
N GLN A 134 -12.81 3.61 16.07
CA GLN A 134 -14.17 4.00 15.70
C GLN A 134 -14.60 3.53 14.31
N TRP A 135 -14.01 2.43 13.81
CA TRP A 135 -14.37 1.87 12.50
C TRP A 135 -15.86 1.50 12.44
N LYS A 136 -16.50 1.17 13.57
CA LYS A 136 -17.94 0.86 13.62
C LYS A 136 -18.82 2.00 13.15
N ASN A 137 -18.40 3.25 13.32
CA ASN A 137 -19.14 4.43 12.86
C ASN A 137 -19.15 4.58 11.34
N LYS A 138 -18.32 3.79 10.63
CA LYS A 138 -18.28 3.74 9.17
C LYS A 138 -19.25 2.71 8.57
N PHE A 139 -19.95 1.95 9.42
CA PHE A 139 -20.91 0.93 9.02
C PHE A 139 -22.29 1.22 9.63
N GLU A 140 -23.33 0.65 9.02
CA GLU A 140 -24.69 0.67 9.56
C GLU A 140 -24.72 -0.03 10.93
N GLN A 141 -25.32 0.64 11.91
CA GLN A 141 -25.31 0.15 13.30
C GLN A 141 -26.07 -1.17 13.46
N GLU A 142 -27.14 -1.38 12.68
CA GLU A 142 -27.89 -2.63 12.67
C GLU A 142 -27.03 -3.81 12.20
N LEU A 143 -26.20 -3.60 11.16
CA LEU A 143 -25.27 -4.61 10.64
C LEU A 143 -24.21 -4.97 11.68
N VAL A 144 -23.63 -3.95 12.33
CA VAL A 144 -22.61 -4.15 13.38
C VAL A 144 -23.20 -4.93 14.56
N GLN A 145 -24.38 -4.53 15.05
CA GLN A 145 -25.05 -5.21 16.17
C GLN A 145 -25.41 -6.66 15.84
N LYS A 146 -25.88 -6.93 14.61
CA LYS A 146 -26.20 -8.28 14.14
C LYS A 146 -24.98 -9.21 14.19
N LEU A 147 -23.79 -8.70 13.84
CA LEU A 147 -22.55 -9.48 13.79
C LEU A 147 -21.79 -9.51 15.13
N GLU A 148 -22.01 -8.58 16.05
CA GLU A 148 -21.35 -8.54 17.37
C GLU A 148 -21.89 -9.60 18.35
N GLY A 149 -23.11 -10.10 18.11
CA GLY A 149 -23.75 -11.11 18.95
C GLY A 149 -23.68 -10.75 20.44
N LYS A 150 -23.22 -11.68 21.28
CA LYS A 150 -23.12 -11.46 22.74
C LYS A 150 -21.91 -10.65 23.17
N LYS A 151 -20.95 -10.43 22.28
CA LYS A 151 -19.64 -9.92 22.69
C LYS A 151 -19.07 -8.95 21.65
N PRO A 152 -18.94 -7.66 21.95
CA PRO A 152 -18.58 -6.64 20.96
C PRO A 152 -17.16 -6.80 20.40
N TYR A 153 -16.95 -6.33 19.17
CA TYR A 153 -15.61 -6.20 18.60
C TYR A 153 -14.87 -5.04 19.24
N THR A 154 -13.54 -5.09 19.24
CA THR A 154 -12.70 -3.98 19.66
C THR A 154 -12.68 -2.88 18.60
N GLU A 155 -12.60 -1.61 19.03
CA GLU A 155 -12.47 -0.44 18.14
C GLU A 155 -11.02 -0.24 17.69
N ASN A 156 -10.42 -1.28 17.08
CA ASN A 156 -9.06 -1.26 16.54
C ASN A 156 -8.96 -2.16 15.30
N THR A 157 -7.79 -2.19 14.67
CA THR A 157 -7.52 -2.94 13.43
C THR A 157 -7.89 -4.42 13.55
N LEU A 158 -7.58 -5.07 14.67
CA LEU A 158 -7.88 -6.49 14.89
C LEU A 158 -9.40 -6.74 14.94
N GLY A 159 -10.14 -5.89 15.64
CA GLY A 159 -11.60 -5.96 15.69
C GLY A 159 -12.23 -5.76 14.31
N LEU A 160 -11.73 -4.81 13.53
CA LEU A 160 -12.17 -4.57 12.16
C LEU A 160 -11.89 -5.77 11.25
N LEU A 161 -10.68 -6.33 11.28
CA LEU A 161 -10.32 -7.51 10.48
C LEU A 161 -11.19 -8.71 10.83
N ARG A 162 -11.50 -8.90 12.12
CA ARG A 162 -12.40 -9.96 12.55
C ARG A 162 -13.84 -9.73 12.08
N PHE A 163 -14.31 -8.49 12.15
CA PHE A 163 -15.63 -8.10 11.65
C PHE A 163 -15.77 -8.35 10.14
N ILE A 164 -14.80 -7.89 9.33
CA ILE A 164 -14.80 -8.08 7.87
C ILE A 164 -14.85 -9.57 7.51
N ARG A 165 -14.08 -10.39 8.21
CA ARG A 165 -14.10 -11.84 8.01
C ARG A 165 -15.48 -12.43 8.33
N ASN A 166 -16.11 -12.01 9.44
CA ASN A 166 -17.42 -12.51 9.85
C ASN A 166 -18.53 -12.07 8.89
N LEU A 167 -18.44 -10.84 8.37
CA LEU A 167 -19.32 -10.32 7.33
C LEU A 167 -19.25 -11.15 6.04
N HIS A 168 -18.09 -11.74 5.72
CA HIS A 168 -17.92 -12.57 4.53
C HIS A 168 -18.40 -14.03 4.72
N GLU A 169 -18.50 -14.51 5.96
CA GLU A 169 -18.97 -15.86 6.28
C GLU A 169 -20.49 -15.97 6.46
N HIS A 170 -21.21 -14.83 6.56
CA HIS A 170 -22.65 -14.74 6.83
C HIS A 170 -23.39 -13.99 5.72
#